data_AF-A0A369J4F5-F1
#
_entry.id   AF-A0A369J4F5-F1
#
_cell.length_a   1.000
_cell.length_b   1.000
_cell.length_c   1.000
_cell.angle_alpha   90.00
_cell.angle_beta   90.00
_cell.angle_gamma   90.00
#
_symmetry.space_group_name_H-M   'P 1'
#
loop_
_entity.id
_entity.type
_entity.pdbx_description
1 polymer ?
#
loop_
_entity_poly.entity_id
_entity_poly.type
_entity_poly.pdbx_seq_one_letter_code
_entity_poly.pdbx_strand_id
1 'polypeptide(L)'
;MSQAIVLLQETHLRPDDHESLDIPLGFQVFSHTRSYNTIFLHYHGGVLALVADNLAVTPRADLSSPDILVLELDCLVLINAYIFPEYHKWDSFTDSDPFLKLNNTLVLAAAY
;
A
#
# COMPACT_ATOMS: atom_id res chain seq x y z
N MET A 1 13.86 19.47 -8.55
CA MET A 1 12.41 19.25 -8.78
C MET A 1 12.02 18.07 -7.91
N SER A 2 11.48 18.31 -6.71
CA SER A 2 11.21 17.23 -5.77
C SER A 2 9.91 16.53 -6.16
N GLN A 3 9.98 15.23 -6.41
CA GLN A 3 8.80 14.38 -6.46
C GLN A 3 8.13 14.45 -5.08
N ALA A 4 6.87 14.88 -5.04
CA ALA A 4 6.11 15.07 -3.81
C ALA A 4 5.74 13.73 -3.15
N ILE A 5 5.51 12.70 -3.96
CA ILE A 5 5.04 11.39 -3.55
C ILE A 5 5.68 10.34 -4.48
N VAL A 6 6.19 9.26 -3.91
CA VAL A 6 6.71 8.09 -4.62
C VAL A 6 5.91 6.87 -4.18
N LEU A 7 5.32 6.15 -5.13
CA LEU A 7 4.55 4.94 -4.89
C LEU A 7 5.39 3.74 -5.32
N LEU A 8 5.55 2.77 -4.43
CA LEU A 8 6.31 1.55 -4.66
C LEU A 8 5.40 0.33 -4.49
N GLN A 9 5.60 -0.67 -5.34
CA GLN A 9 4.92 -1.98 -5.29
C GLN A 9 5.97 -3.09 -5.20
N GLU A 10 5.52 -4.29 -4.82
CA GLU A 10 6.39 -5.45 -4.60
C GLU A 10 7.53 -5.14 -3.63
N THR A 11 7.17 -4.55 -2.49
CA THR A 11 8.17 -4.12 -1.50
C THR A 11 8.69 -5.30 -0.67
N HIS A 12 7.92 -6.39 -0.59
CA HIS A 12 8.25 -7.59 0.19
C HIS A 12 8.57 -7.32 1.66
N LEU A 13 8.14 -6.17 2.20
CA LEU A 13 8.40 -5.77 3.58
C LEU A 13 7.62 -6.66 4.55
N ARG A 14 8.31 -7.17 5.55
CA ARG A 14 7.67 -7.84 6.70
C ARG A 14 7.14 -6.79 7.68
N PRO A 15 6.30 -7.18 8.64
CA PRO A 15 6.03 -6.33 9.79
C PRO A 15 7.35 -5.80 10.36
N ASP A 16 7.37 -4.52 10.72
CA ASP A 16 8.52 -3.82 11.31
C ASP A 16 9.73 -3.59 10.38
N ASP A 17 9.84 -4.27 9.23
CA ASP A 17 10.94 -4.02 8.26
C ASP A 17 10.94 -2.58 7.74
N HIS A 18 9.76 -1.94 7.67
CA HIS A 18 9.65 -0.54 7.25
C HIS A 18 10.36 0.44 8.19
N GLU A 19 10.59 0.07 9.46
CA GLU A 19 11.34 0.88 10.43
C GLU A 19 12.85 0.85 10.16
N SER A 20 13.32 -0.15 9.41
CA SER A 20 14.74 -0.32 9.05
C SER A 20 15.12 0.33 7.73
N LEU A 21 14.16 0.93 7.03
CA LEU A 21 14.39 1.60 5.76
C LEU A 21 15.12 2.93 5.99
N ASP A 22 16.19 3.15 5.22
CA ASP A 22 16.86 4.45 5.17
C ASP A 22 15.98 5.46 4.42
N ILE A 23 15.19 6.23 5.18
CA ILE A 23 14.25 7.19 4.60
C ILE A 23 14.97 8.48 4.22
N PRO A 24 14.82 8.97 2.97
CA PRO A 24 15.38 10.25 2.58
C PRO A 24 14.89 11.39 3.49
N LEU A 25 15.79 12.30 3.84
CA LEU A 25 15.43 13.47 4.66
C LEU A 25 14.27 14.26 4.02
N GLY A 26 13.29 14.62 4.83
CA GLY A 26 12.10 15.36 4.39
C GLY A 26 11.01 14.48 3.79
N PHE A 27 11.06 13.17 4.02
CA PHE A 27 10.02 12.22 3.64
C PHE A 27 9.57 11.37 4.83
N GLN A 28 8.30 10.99 4.78
CA GLN A 28 7.66 10.02 5.65
C GLN A 28 7.23 8.79 4.84
N VAL A 29 7.11 7.66 5.52
CA VAL A 29 6.72 6.37 4.94
C VAL A 29 5.32 6.00 5.37
N PHE A 30 4.52 5.56 4.41
CA PHE A 30 3.28 4.85 4.67
C PHE A 30 3.35 3.47 4.04
N SER A 31 3.05 2.44 4.82
CA SER A 31 2.95 1.07 4.34
C SER A 31 1.84 0.35 5.11
N HIS A 32 1.35 -0.75 4.54
CA HIS A 32 0.47 -1.67 5.24
C HIS A 32 1.11 -3.05 5.15
N THR A 33 1.54 -3.60 6.27
CA THR A 33 2.24 -4.88 6.31
C THR A 33 1.25 -6.03 6.49
N ARG A 34 1.56 -7.18 5.91
CA ARG A 34 0.77 -8.40 6.13
C ARG A 34 1.11 -8.96 7.51
N SER A 35 0.11 -9.29 8.31
CA SER A 35 0.34 -9.92 9.61
C SER A 35 1.11 -11.24 9.45
N TYR A 36 1.95 -11.57 10.43
CA TYR A 36 2.67 -12.84 10.48
C TYR A 36 1.67 -14.00 10.35
N ASN A 37 1.69 -14.73 9.23
CA ASN A 37 1.05 -16.04 9.19
C ASN A 37 2.04 -17.11 9.66
N THR A 38 1.51 -18.20 10.22
CA THR A 38 2.29 -19.29 10.84
C THR A 38 3.22 -20.02 9.87
N ILE A 39 3.08 -19.76 8.57
CA ILE A 39 3.88 -20.33 7.51
C ILE A 39 4.54 -19.15 6.80
N PHE A 40 5.75 -18.77 7.27
CA PHE A 40 6.66 -17.71 6.77
C PHE A 40 7.05 -17.82 5.27
N LEU A 41 6.12 -18.20 4.39
CA LEU A 41 6.31 -18.50 2.98
C LEU A 41 5.74 -17.42 2.04
N HIS A 42 5.00 -16.44 2.56
CA HIS A 42 4.34 -15.46 1.70
C HIS A 42 5.22 -14.24 1.48
N TYR A 43 6.24 -14.42 0.63
CA TYR A 43 7.22 -13.41 0.21
C TYR A 43 6.76 -12.58 -0.98
N HIS A 44 5.48 -12.27 -1.13
CA HIS A 44 4.98 -11.62 -2.36
C HIS A 44 4.05 -10.45 -2.05
N GLY A 45 4.13 -9.43 -2.90
CA GLY A 45 3.31 -8.23 -2.79
C GLY A 45 3.90 -7.16 -1.88
N GLY A 46 3.01 -6.38 -1.29
CA GLY A 46 3.40 -5.22 -0.48
C GLY A 46 3.40 -3.93 -1.29
N VAL A 47 2.91 -2.88 -0.66
CA VAL A 47 2.89 -1.51 -1.20
C VAL A 47 3.43 -0.53 -0.16
N LEU A 48 4.09 0.52 -0.65
CA LEU A 48 4.63 1.60 0.17
C LEU A 48 4.47 2.94 -0.55
N ALA A 49 4.33 4.01 0.21
CA ALA A 49 4.46 5.36 -0.28
C ALA A 49 5.51 6.13 0.52
N LEU A 50 6.41 6.82 -0.18
CA LEU A 50 7.22 7.89 0.39
C LEU A 50 6.53 9.21 0.06
N VAL A 51 6.28 10.03 1.07
CA VAL A 51 5.56 11.30 0.92
C VAL A 51 6.42 12.39 1.53
N ALA A 52 6.57 13.53 0.85
CA ALA A 52 7.29 14.66 1.41
C ALA A 52 6.61 15.17 2.71
N ASP A 53 7.40 15.47 3.74
CA ASP A 53 6.91 15.81 5.09
C ASP A 53 6.04 17.07 5.14
N ASN A 54 6.16 17.92 4.12
CA ASN A 54 5.39 19.15 3.99
C ASN A 54 3.99 18.94 3.39
N LEU A 55 3.61 17.70 3.07
CA LEU A 55 2.28 17.36 2.57
C LEU A 55 1.41 16.80 3.69
N ALA A 56 0.24 17.40 3.86
CA ALA A 56 -0.79 16.85 4.74
C ALA A 56 -1.41 15.61 4.07
N VAL A 57 -1.11 14.44 4.64
CA VAL A 57 -1.61 13.15 4.15
C VAL A 57 -2.15 12.34 5.32
N THR A 58 -3.34 11.79 5.13
CA THR A 58 -4.00 10.90 6.10
C THR A 58 -4.04 9.48 5.53
N PRO A 59 -3.33 8.51 6.12
CA PRO A 59 -3.44 7.12 5.67
C PRO A 59 -4.81 6.54 6.06
N ARG A 60 -5.50 5.95 5.08
CA ARG A 60 -6.81 5.32 5.26
C ARG A 60 -6.64 3.82 5.52
N ALA A 61 -6.23 3.49 6.73
CA ALA A 61 -5.98 2.11 7.15
C ALA A 61 -7.23 1.22 7.04
N ASP A 62 -8.42 1.81 7.16
CA ASP A 62 -9.72 1.15 6.98
C ASP A 62 -10.00 0.71 5.52
N LEU A 63 -9.42 1.43 4.56
CA LEU A 63 -9.54 1.12 3.12
C LEU A 63 -8.31 0.40 2.56
N SER A 64 -7.22 0.35 3.33
CA SER A 64 -5.95 -0.24 2.94
C SER A 64 -5.90 -1.74 3.26
N SER A 65 -5.01 -2.44 2.57
CA SER A 65 -4.62 -3.83 2.79
C SER A 65 -3.16 -4.00 2.37
N PRO A 66 -2.52 -5.16 2.61
CA PRO A 66 -1.11 -5.35 2.29
C PRO A 66 -0.71 -5.04 0.84
N ASP A 67 -1.65 -5.18 -0.10
CA ASP A 67 -1.43 -4.97 -1.54
C ASP A 67 -2.13 -3.69 -2.06
N ILE A 68 -2.82 -2.94 -1.21
CA ILE A 68 -3.51 -1.69 -1.55
C ILE A 68 -3.31 -0.65 -0.44
N LEU A 69 -2.63 0.45 -0.74
CA LEU A 69 -2.43 1.56 0.18
C LEU A 69 -3.27 2.74 -0.28
N VAL A 70 -4.11 3.25 0.62
CA VAL A 70 -4.98 4.40 0.37
C VAL A 70 -4.52 5.57 1.22
N LEU A 71 -4.23 6.69 0.56
CA LEU A 71 -3.82 7.94 1.15
C LEU A 71 -4.83 9.02 0.78
N GLU A 72 -5.33 9.74 1.78
CA GLU A 72 -6.21 10.88 1.60
C GLU A 72 -5.38 12.18 1.73
N LEU A 73 -5.51 13.03 0.72
CA LEU A 73 -4.96 14.37 0.65
C LEU A 73 -6.13 15.33 0.43
N ASP A 74 -6.04 16.57 0.91
CA ASP A 74 -7.12 17.58 0.92
C ASP A 74 -8.32 17.34 -0.03
N CYS A 75 -8.10 17.33 -1.35
CA CYS A 75 -9.14 17.09 -2.37
C CYS A 75 -8.85 15.90 -3.30
N LEU A 76 -7.96 14.99 -2.89
CA LEU A 76 -7.46 13.88 -3.70
C LEU A 76 -7.29 12.62 -2.84
N VAL A 77 -7.87 11.52 -3.30
CA VAL A 77 -7.53 10.18 -2.78
C VAL A 77 -6.53 9.52 -3.72
N LEU A 78 -5.40 9.09 -3.18
CA LEU A 78 -4.39 8.29 -3.87
C LEU A 78 -4.53 6.83 -3.47
N ILE A 79 -4.55 5.95 -4.47
CA ILE A 79 -4.59 4.50 -4.28
C ILE A 79 -3.36 3.91 -4.95
N ASN A 80 -2.45 3.35 -4.15
CA ASN A 80 -1.34 2.54 -4.62
C ASN A 80 -1.74 1.07 -4.52
N ALA A 81 -2.10 0.47 -5.64
CA ALA A 81 -2.52 -0.92 -5.70
C ALA A 81 -1.50 -1.74 -6.49
N TYR A 82 -1.07 -2.85 -5.90
CA TYR A 82 -0.31 -3.86 -6.60
C TYR A 82 -1.27 -4.96 -7.09
N ILE A 83 -1.44 -5.03 -8.41
CA ILE A 83 -2.31 -6.00 -9.08
C ILE A 83 -1.44 -6.85 -10.02
N PHE A 84 -1.27 -8.13 -9.69
CA PHE A 84 -0.67 -9.11 -10.59
C PHE A 84 -1.42 -9.19 -11.93
N PRO A 85 -0.70 -9.47 -13.03
CA PRO A 85 -1.32 -9.78 -14.31
C PRO A 85 -2.35 -10.92 -14.20
N GLU A 86 -3.40 -10.88 -15.03
CA GLU A 86 -4.52 -11.85 -15.03
C GLU A 86 -4.11 -13.33 -15.10
N TYR A 87 -2.90 -13.62 -15.58
CA TYR A 87 -2.37 -14.97 -15.74
C TYR A 87 -1.78 -15.57 -14.46
N HIS A 88 -1.60 -14.79 -13.39
CA HIS A 88 -1.11 -15.28 -12.10
C HIS A 88 -2.26 -15.67 -11.18
N LYS A 89 -2.12 -16.82 -10.50
CA LYS A 89 -3.11 -17.28 -9.52
C LYS A 89 -2.95 -16.52 -8.21
N TRP A 90 -3.96 -15.71 -7.88
CA TRP A 90 -4.07 -14.95 -6.63
C TRP A 90 -4.31 -15.83 -5.40
N ASP A 91 -4.93 -16.98 -5.62
CA ASP A 91 -5.45 -17.91 -4.60
C ASP A 91 -4.38 -18.44 -3.62
N SER A 92 -3.11 -18.40 -3.99
CA SER A 92 -2.04 -18.96 -3.16
C SER A 92 -1.45 -17.97 -2.16
N PHE A 93 -1.75 -16.68 -2.24
CA PHE A 93 -1.11 -15.69 -1.36
C PHE A 93 -1.95 -14.47 -1.01
N THR A 94 -3.22 -14.34 -1.43
CA THR A 94 -4.03 -13.17 -1.05
C THR A 94 -5.26 -13.53 -0.25
N ASP A 95 -5.56 -12.73 0.76
CA ASP A 95 -6.73 -12.92 1.63
C ASP A 95 -8.06 -12.58 0.91
N SER A 96 -8.00 -11.86 -0.22
CA SER A 96 -9.18 -11.43 -0.99
C SER A 96 -8.85 -11.26 -2.48
N ASP A 97 -9.85 -11.47 -3.35
CA ASP A 97 -9.72 -11.14 -4.78
C ASP A 97 -9.32 -9.66 -4.96
N PRO A 98 -8.26 -9.37 -5.71
CA PRO A 98 -7.68 -8.02 -5.85
C PRO A 98 -8.55 -7.04 -6.60
N PHE A 99 -9.27 -7.50 -7.63
CA PHE A 99 -10.08 -6.65 -8.48
C PHE A 99 -11.35 -6.29 -7.74
N LEU A 100 -11.93 -7.25 -7.02
CA LEU A 100 -13.02 -7.01 -6.09
C LEU A 100 -12.60 -6.03 -4.98
N LYS A 101 -11.43 -6.24 -4.38
CA LYS A 101 -10.92 -5.35 -3.32
C LYS A 101 -10.66 -3.95 -3.85
N LEU A 102 -9.99 -3.80 -4.99
CA LEU A 102 -9.77 -2.49 -5.63
C LEU A 102 -11.12 -1.82 -5.94
N ASN A 103 -12.07 -2.55 -6.53
CA ASN A 103 -13.37 -2.00 -6.86
C ASN A 103 -14.12 -1.50 -5.61
N ASN A 104 -14.11 -2.29 -4.53
CA ASN A 104 -14.70 -1.86 -3.25
C ASN A 104 -14.00 -0.62 -2.69
N THR A 105 -12.67 -0.58 -2.73
CA THR A 105 -11.90 0.58 -2.29
C THR A 105 -12.22 1.82 -3.14
N LEU A 106 -12.35 1.69 -4.45
CA LEU A 106 -12.73 2.80 -5.35
C LEU A 106 -14.13 3.34 -5.04
N VAL A 107 -15.12 2.45 -4.84
CA VAL A 107 -16.49 2.84 -4.49
C VAL A 107 -16.53 3.58 -3.15
N LEU A 108 -15.80 3.07 -2.15
CA LEU A 108 -15.74 3.71 -0.83
C LEU A 108 -14.99 5.04 -0.87
N ALA A 109 -13.87 5.11 -1.60
CA ALA A 109 -13.09 6.33 -1.75
C ALA A 109 -13.87 7.44 -2.47
N ALA A 110 -14.70 7.10 -3.47
CA ALA A 110 -15.52 8.06 -4.20
C ALA A 110 -16.70 8.62 -3.38
N ALA A 111 -16.98 8.06 -2.20
CA ALA A 111 -18.03 8.54 -1.30
C ALA A 111 -17.55 9.61 -0.30
N TYR A 112 -16.25 9.92 -0.29
CA TYR A 112 -15.62 10.99 0.49
C TYR A 112 -15.47 12.25 -0.37
#